data_AF-A0A357LMF8-F1
#
_entry.id   AF-A0A357LMF8-F1
#
_cell.length_a   1.000
_cell.length_b   1.000
_cell.length_c   1.000
_cell.angle_alpha   90.00
_cell.angle_beta   90.00
_cell.angle_gamma   90.00
#
_symmetry.space_group_name_H-M   'P 1'
#
loop_
_entity.id
_entity.type
_entity.pdbx_description
1 polymer ?
#
loop_
_entity_poly.entity_id
_entity_poly.type
_entity_poly.pdbx_seq_one_letter_code
_entity_poly.pdbx_strand_id
1 'polypeptide(L)'
;PIVRPVLANLVNATGESASFYVQRGNSGVCLYRVNSHRLARDHVEEGDIIPLSLGSSGRVLDAYSIREGEKATNIRKTGYYLSLGERDPDVAGLSVPVLGLEGELLGAVSLSGLRVRFSEIAIEGYRDAVLDAVRRIRIEFGEK
;
A
#
# COMPACT_ATOMS: atom_id res chain seq x y z
N PRO A 1 17.88 1.42 3.34
CA PRO A 1 16.70 2.19 3.82
C PRO A 1 15.77 1.35 4.73
N ILE A 2 15.23 1.94 5.81
CA ILE A 2 14.36 1.29 6.81
C ILE A 2 13.13 0.59 6.23
N VAL A 3 12.66 1.08 5.08
CA VAL A 3 11.43 0.60 4.44
C VAL A 3 11.53 -0.89 4.12
N ARG A 4 12.66 -1.36 3.57
CA ARG A 4 12.83 -2.77 3.19
C ARG A 4 12.71 -3.73 4.38
N PRO A 5 13.43 -3.55 5.52
CA PRO A 5 13.21 -4.35 6.72
C PRO A 5 11.75 -4.35 7.22
N VAL A 6 11.07 -3.20 7.20
CA VAL A 6 9.66 -3.12 7.64
C VAL A 6 8.75 -3.91 6.70
N LEU A 7 8.94 -3.79 5.38
CA LEU A 7 8.21 -4.58 4.40
C LEU A 7 8.48 -6.08 4.57
N ALA A 8 9.73 -6.48 4.83
CA ALA A 8 10.07 -7.89 5.07
C ALA A 8 9.35 -8.46 6.30
N ASN A 9 9.27 -7.69 7.40
CA ASN A 9 8.49 -8.09 8.57
C ASN A 9 6.99 -8.20 8.26
N LEU A 10 6.45 -7.30 7.44
CA LEU A 10 5.06 -7.34 6.99
C LEU A 10 4.79 -8.60 6.14
N VAL A 11 5.70 -8.97 5.23
CA VAL A 11 5.61 -10.23 4.47
C VAL A 11 5.65 -11.43 5.40
N ASN A 12 6.57 -11.46 6.37
CA ASN A 12 6.67 -12.56 7.32
C ASN A 12 5.41 -12.73 8.18
N ALA A 13 4.77 -11.62 8.56
CA ALA A 13 3.57 -11.64 9.40
C ALA A 13 2.30 -12.04 8.63
N THR A 14 2.20 -11.68 7.35
CA THR A 14 0.95 -11.83 6.56
C THR A 14 1.01 -12.96 5.53
N GLY A 15 2.21 -13.30 5.08
CA GLY A 15 2.46 -14.22 3.97
C GLY A 15 2.14 -13.63 2.59
N GLU A 16 1.77 -12.35 2.48
CA GLU A 16 1.47 -11.66 1.22
C GLU A 16 2.62 -10.72 0.81
N SER A 17 2.63 -10.28 -0.44
CA SER A 17 3.67 -9.36 -0.93
C SER A 17 3.47 -7.97 -0.32
N ALA A 18 4.55 -7.29 0.02
CA ALA A 18 4.52 -5.95 0.58
C ALA A 18 5.29 -4.98 -0.31
N SER A 19 4.78 -3.76 -0.47
CA SER A 19 5.40 -2.74 -1.32
C SER A 19 5.26 -1.35 -0.72
N PHE A 20 6.20 -0.47 -1.04
CA PHE A 20 6.14 0.95 -0.76
C PHE A 20 6.09 1.72 -2.08
N TYR A 21 5.01 2.46 -2.29
CA TYR A 21 4.79 3.24 -3.49
C TYR A 21 4.96 4.73 -3.20
N VAL A 22 5.49 5.46 -4.18
CA VAL A 22 5.60 6.93 -4.14
C VAL A 22 4.93 7.53 -5.37
N GLN A 23 4.43 8.76 -5.25
CA GLN A 23 3.95 9.50 -6.41
C GLN A 23 5.13 10.14 -7.17
N ARG A 24 5.05 10.09 -8.50
CA ARG A 24 5.92 10.80 -9.44
C ARG A 24 5.04 11.40 -10.54
N GLY A 25 4.83 12.71 -10.50
CA GLY A 25 3.90 13.40 -11.40
C GLY A 25 2.50 12.81 -11.32
N ASN A 26 1.97 12.35 -12.45
CA ASN A 26 0.63 11.78 -12.56
C ASN A 26 0.60 10.24 -12.44
N SER A 27 1.63 9.64 -11.84
CA SER A 27 1.73 8.19 -11.68
C SER A 27 2.30 7.81 -10.32
N GLY A 28 1.99 6.59 -9.87
CA GLY A 28 2.67 5.96 -8.75
C GLY A 28 3.85 5.12 -9.26
N VAL A 29 4.87 4.94 -8.44
CA VAL A 29 6.03 4.09 -8.73
C VAL A 29 6.25 3.15 -7.55
N CYS A 30 6.44 1.85 -7.82
CA CYS A 30 6.87 0.90 -6.81
C CYS A 30 8.33 1.18 -6.45
N LEU A 31 8.57 1.84 -5.31
CA LEU A 31 9.93 2.21 -4.92
C LEU A 31 10.64 1.05 -4.22
N TYR A 32 9.91 0.31 -3.39
CA TYR A 32 10.43 -0.87 -2.72
C TYR A 32 9.40 -1.99 -2.73
N ARG A 33 9.87 -3.23 -2.85
CA ARG A 33 9.04 -4.42 -2.76
C ARG A 33 9.75 -5.57 -2.05
N VAL A 34 8.97 -6.35 -1.32
CA VAL A 34 9.35 -7.68 -0.84
C VAL A 34 8.25 -8.64 -1.28
N ASN A 35 8.62 -9.63 -2.08
CA ASN A 35 7.67 -10.62 -2.60
C ASN A 35 7.28 -11.63 -1.52
N SER A 36 6.02 -12.08 -1.55
CA SER A 36 5.58 -13.25 -0.80
C SER A 36 6.47 -14.48 -1.09
N HIS A 37 6.71 -15.29 -0.06
CA HIS A 37 7.36 -16.61 -0.20
C HIS A 37 6.46 -17.67 -0.85
N ARG A 38 5.18 -17.36 -1.10
CA ARG A 38 4.26 -18.26 -1.78
C ARG A 38 4.56 -18.33 -3.27
N LEU A 39 4.34 -19.50 -3.86
CA LEU A 39 4.47 -19.72 -5.30
C LEU A 39 3.48 -18.84 -6.09
N ALA A 40 2.21 -18.84 -5.68
CA ALA A 40 1.16 -18.06 -6.33
C ALA A 40 1.01 -16.69 -5.67
N ARG A 41 1.48 -15.67 -6.39
CA ARG A 41 1.49 -14.26 -5.99
C ARG A 41 1.25 -13.37 -7.20
N ASP A 42 0.88 -12.14 -6.92
CA ASP A 42 0.85 -11.07 -7.92
C ASP A 42 2.25 -10.81 -8.48
N HIS A 43 2.31 -10.24 -9.68
CA HIS A 43 3.55 -9.80 -10.29
C HIS A 43 3.62 -8.27 -10.29
N VAL A 44 4.59 -7.75 -9.55
CA VAL A 44 5.02 -6.34 -9.53
C VAL A 44 6.52 -6.34 -9.27
N GLU A 45 7.24 -5.42 -9.90
CA GLU A 45 8.66 -5.18 -9.70
C GLU A 45 8.92 -3.76 -9.21
N GLU A 46 10.08 -3.55 -8.59
CA GLU A 46 10.52 -2.20 -8.27
C GLU A 46 10.79 -1.42 -9.55
N GLY A 47 10.34 -0.17 -9.59
CA GLY A 47 10.33 0.65 -10.79
C GLY A 47 9.02 0.58 -11.58
N ASP A 48 8.15 -0.39 -11.30
CA ASP A 48 6.84 -0.45 -11.98
C ASP A 48 6.03 0.82 -11.77
N ILE A 49 5.51 1.33 -12.88
CA ILE A 49 4.67 2.53 -12.92
C ILE A 49 3.21 2.09 -12.84
N ILE A 50 2.46 2.73 -11.95
CA ILE A 50 1.05 2.44 -11.72
C ILE A 50 0.19 3.69 -11.94
N PRO A 51 -1.01 3.54 -12.51
CA PRO A 51 -1.98 4.61 -12.59
C PRO A 51 -2.53 4.97 -11.21
N LEU A 52 -2.74 6.27 -10.96
CA LEU A 52 -3.33 6.78 -9.72
C LEU A 52 -4.85 6.52 -9.63
N SER A 53 -5.50 6.25 -10.76
CA SER A 53 -6.96 6.11 -10.86
C SER A 53 -7.52 4.74 -10.47
N LEU A 54 -6.69 3.73 -10.21
CA LEU A 54 -7.15 2.35 -9.99
C LEU A 54 -6.19 1.56 -9.08
N GLY A 55 -6.71 0.51 -8.45
CA GLY A 55 -5.94 -0.33 -7.53
C GLY A 55 -5.67 0.36 -6.19
N SER A 56 -5.26 -0.42 -5.19
CA SER A 56 -5.21 0.11 -3.81
C SER A 56 -4.18 1.22 -3.61
N SER A 57 -2.95 1.01 -4.07
CA SER A 57 -1.87 1.98 -3.93
C SER A 57 -2.11 3.22 -4.77
N GLY A 58 -2.55 3.06 -6.02
CA GLY A 58 -2.91 4.17 -6.90
C GLY A 58 -3.97 5.08 -6.27
N ARG A 59 -5.10 4.51 -5.81
CA ARG A 59 -6.20 5.24 -5.17
C ARG A 59 -5.78 5.96 -3.90
N VAL A 60 -4.92 5.35 -3.07
CA VAL A 60 -4.40 5.99 -1.85
C VAL A 60 -3.48 7.16 -2.20
N LEU A 61 -2.53 6.96 -3.12
CA LEU A 61 -1.66 8.05 -3.56
C LEU A 61 -2.50 9.21 -4.09
N ASP A 62 -3.41 8.94 -5.02
CA ASP A 62 -4.30 9.93 -5.62
C ASP A 62 -5.10 10.75 -4.60
N ALA A 63 -5.71 10.06 -3.62
CA ALA A 63 -6.53 10.66 -2.58
C ALA A 63 -5.75 11.58 -1.62
N TYR A 64 -4.43 11.39 -1.48
CA TYR A 64 -3.58 12.20 -0.61
C TYR A 64 -2.67 13.17 -1.35
N SER A 65 -2.73 13.21 -2.68
CA SER A 65 -1.86 14.05 -3.49
C SER A 65 -2.57 15.32 -3.98
N ILE A 66 -3.60 15.17 -4.81
CA ILE A 66 -4.18 16.29 -5.57
C ILE A 66 -5.70 16.12 -5.80
N ARG A 67 -6.24 14.90 -5.71
CA ARG A 67 -7.62 14.65 -6.14
C ARG A 67 -8.64 15.01 -5.06
N GLU A 68 -9.64 15.77 -5.47
CA GLU A 68 -10.86 16.04 -4.72
C GLU A 68 -12.02 15.13 -5.17
N GLY A 69 -13.05 15.03 -4.31
CA GLY A 69 -14.28 14.30 -4.59
C GLY A 69 -14.58 13.21 -3.55
N GLU A 70 -15.79 12.67 -3.63
CA GLU A 70 -16.35 11.79 -2.59
C GLU A 70 -15.46 10.58 -2.28
N LYS A 71 -14.94 9.90 -3.31
CA LYS A 71 -14.07 8.73 -3.11
C LYS A 71 -12.75 9.10 -2.41
N ALA A 72 -12.11 10.20 -2.81
CA ALA A 72 -10.88 10.65 -2.16
C ALA A 72 -11.14 11.07 -0.71
N THR A 73 -12.23 11.79 -0.46
CA THR A 73 -12.69 12.14 0.89
C THR A 73 -12.95 10.92 1.75
N ASN A 74 -13.60 9.89 1.21
CA ASN A 74 -13.85 8.64 1.93
C ASN A 74 -12.54 7.92 2.26
N ILE A 75 -11.59 7.84 1.33
CA ILE A 75 -10.25 7.26 1.58
C ILE A 75 -9.51 8.04 2.68
N ARG A 76 -9.56 9.38 2.63
CA ARG A 76 -8.94 10.24 3.66
C ARG A 76 -9.59 10.02 5.04
N LYS A 77 -10.90 9.82 5.08
CA LYS A 77 -11.67 9.56 6.30
C LYS A 77 -11.39 8.18 6.89
N THR A 78 -11.30 7.14 6.06
CA THR A 78 -11.05 5.75 6.51
C THR A 78 -9.56 5.49 6.80
N GLY A 79 -8.67 6.22 6.14
CA GLY A 79 -7.22 6.09 6.26
C GLY A 79 -6.62 4.90 5.50
N TYR A 80 -7.40 4.23 4.66
CA TYR A 80 -6.92 3.12 3.82
C TYR A 80 -7.86 2.90 2.63
N TYR A 81 -7.38 2.13 1.65
CA TYR A 81 -8.23 1.62 0.58
C TYR A 81 -7.95 0.14 0.32
N LEU A 82 -9.02 -0.63 0.21
CA LEU A 82 -9.01 -2.03 -0.20
C LEU A 82 -9.48 -2.12 -1.65
N SER A 83 -8.65 -2.72 -2.49
CA SER A 83 -8.99 -3.05 -3.87
C SER A 83 -9.18 -4.55 -3.99
N LEU A 84 -10.32 -4.98 -4.52
CA LEU A 84 -10.65 -6.37 -4.80
C LEU A 84 -10.93 -6.50 -6.29
N GLY A 85 -9.95 -6.97 -7.07
CA GLY A 85 -10.16 -7.23 -8.49
C GLY A 85 -10.08 -6.01 -9.42
N GLU A 86 -9.61 -4.83 -8.97
CA GLU A 86 -9.65 -3.63 -9.83
C GLU A 86 -8.60 -3.62 -10.96
N ARG A 87 -7.39 -4.11 -10.71
CA ARG A 87 -6.33 -4.19 -11.74
C ARG A 87 -6.40 -5.49 -12.52
N ASP A 88 -6.64 -6.57 -11.79
CA ASP A 88 -6.76 -7.93 -12.28
C ASP A 88 -7.81 -8.64 -11.41
N PRO A 89 -8.77 -9.38 -11.97
CA PRO A 89 -9.86 -10.02 -11.23
C PRO A 89 -9.42 -10.90 -10.07
N ASP A 90 -8.24 -11.52 -10.17
CA ASP A 90 -7.70 -12.48 -9.21
C ASP A 90 -6.76 -11.84 -8.19
N VAL A 91 -6.52 -10.54 -8.27
CA VAL A 91 -5.61 -9.80 -7.39
C VAL A 91 -6.38 -8.87 -6.46
N ALA A 92 -5.92 -8.80 -5.21
CA ALA A 92 -6.36 -7.82 -4.25
C ALA A 92 -5.17 -7.04 -3.68
N GLY A 93 -5.47 -5.89 -3.10
CA GLY A 93 -4.49 -5.19 -2.29
C GLY A 93 -5.11 -4.23 -1.29
N LEU A 94 -4.40 -4.00 -0.20
CA LEU A 94 -4.76 -3.08 0.87
C LEU A 94 -3.63 -2.06 1.03
N SER A 95 -3.95 -0.78 0.93
CA SER A 95 -2.95 0.29 1.02
C SER A 95 -3.31 1.31 2.08
N VAL A 96 -2.28 1.82 2.75
CA VAL A 96 -2.36 2.86 3.79
C VAL A 96 -1.33 3.95 3.45
N PRO A 97 -1.70 5.25 3.53
CA PRO A 97 -0.79 6.35 3.27
C PRO A 97 0.27 6.44 4.37
N VAL A 98 1.48 6.85 3.98
CA VAL A 98 2.53 7.28 4.89
C VAL A 98 2.60 8.79 4.80
N LEU A 99 2.19 9.46 5.88
CA LEU A 99 2.20 10.91 5.99
C LEU A 99 3.35 11.36 6.88
N GLY A 100 3.99 12.47 6.51
CA GLY A 100 4.98 13.12 7.34
C GLY A 100 4.38 13.88 8.51
N LEU A 101 5.17 14.73 9.14
CA LEU A 101 4.76 15.49 10.33
C LEU A 101 3.79 16.62 9.97
N GLU A 102 3.90 17.19 8.77
CA GLU A 102 3.05 18.28 8.29
C GLU A 102 1.84 17.75 7.50
N GLY A 103 1.66 16.43 7.46
CA GLY A 103 0.57 15.77 6.74
C GLY A 103 0.85 15.59 5.25
N GLU A 104 2.05 15.92 4.78
CA GLU A 104 2.49 15.68 3.42
C GLU A 104 2.62 14.19 3.11
N LEU A 105 2.27 13.79 1.89
CA LEU A 105 2.32 12.39 1.48
C LEU A 105 3.76 11.98 1.15
N LEU A 106 4.33 11.10 1.96
CA LEU A 106 5.65 10.48 1.72
C LEU A 106 5.55 9.26 0.79
N GLY A 107 4.40 8.58 0.79
CA GLY A 107 4.13 7.40 -0.03
C GLY A 107 2.97 6.58 0.52
N ALA A 108 2.90 5.30 0.13
CA ALA A 108 1.91 4.36 0.63
C ALA A 108 2.53 2.98 0.85
N VAL A 109 2.22 2.36 1.99
CA VAL A 109 2.53 0.94 2.22
C VAL A 109 1.35 0.12 1.72
N SER A 110 1.64 -0.92 0.96
CA SER A 110 0.66 -1.78 0.31
C SER A 110 0.94 -3.23 0.60
N LEU A 111 -0.11 -3.99 0.91
CA LEU A 111 -0.12 -5.45 0.87
C LEU A 111 -0.85 -5.90 -0.40
N SER A 112 -0.31 -6.87 -1.13
CA SER A 112 -0.92 -7.38 -2.36
C SER A 112 -0.75 -8.89 -2.50
N GLY A 113 -1.73 -9.53 -3.14
CA GLY A 113 -1.73 -10.97 -3.36
C GLY A 113 -3.01 -11.47 -4.04
N LEU A 114 -3.23 -12.79 -4.01
CA LEU A 114 -4.42 -13.37 -4.63
C LEU A 114 -5.68 -12.99 -3.85
N ARG A 115 -6.72 -12.55 -4.56
CA ARG A 115 -7.99 -12.08 -4.01
C ARG A 115 -8.65 -13.08 -3.07
N VAL A 116 -8.55 -14.37 -3.37
CA VAL A 116 -9.09 -15.46 -2.54
C VAL A 116 -8.53 -15.47 -1.11
N ARG A 117 -7.36 -14.85 -0.87
CA ARG A 117 -6.74 -14.75 0.47
C ARG A 117 -7.14 -13.47 1.22
N PHE A 118 -7.79 -12.52 0.57
CA PHE A 118 -8.28 -11.28 1.17
C PHE A 118 -9.76 -11.44 1.58
N SER A 119 -10.03 -12.41 2.45
CA SER A 119 -11.35 -12.58 3.08
C SER A 119 -11.62 -11.50 4.12
N GLU A 120 -12.88 -11.27 4.48
CA GLU A 120 -13.25 -10.27 5.50
C GLU A 120 -12.49 -10.46 6.81
N ILE A 121 -12.31 -11.71 7.24
CA ILE A 121 -11.56 -12.07 8.44
C ILE A 121 -10.06 -11.73 8.30
N ALA A 122 -9.46 -12.03 7.13
CA ALA A 122 -8.05 -11.75 6.91
C ALA A 122 -7.76 -10.25 6.76
N ILE A 123 -8.70 -9.49 6.17
CA ILE A 123 -8.56 -8.06 5.91
C ILE A 123 -8.34 -7.27 7.20
N GLU A 124 -9.01 -7.62 8.30
CA GLU A 124 -8.84 -6.92 9.58
C GLU A 124 -7.39 -7.07 10.09
N GLY A 125 -6.87 -8.30 10.15
CA GLY A 125 -5.48 -8.55 10.53
C GLY A 125 -4.46 -7.93 9.57
N TYR A 126 -4.74 -7.94 8.26
CA TYR A 126 -3.89 -7.29 7.27
C TYR A 126 -3.87 -5.77 7.43
N ARG A 127 -5.02 -5.16 7.72
CA ARG A 127 -5.12 -3.72 7.97
C ARG A 127 -4.26 -3.33 9.16
N ASP A 128 -4.36 -4.06 10.27
CA ASP A 128 -3.58 -3.79 11.48
C ASP A 128 -2.07 -3.94 11.24
N ALA A 129 -1.67 -4.99 10.52
CA ALA A 129 -0.27 -5.21 10.16
C ALA A 129 0.29 -4.09 9.26
N VAL A 130 -0.48 -3.63 8.27
CA VAL A 130 -0.06 -2.52 7.40
C VAL A 130 -0.01 -1.20 8.19
N LEU A 131 -0.97 -0.93 9.08
CA LEU A 131 -0.94 0.25 9.95
C LEU A 131 0.29 0.25 10.86
N ASP A 132 0.69 -0.91 11.41
CA ASP A 132 1.92 -1.03 12.19
C ASP A 132 3.18 -0.75 11.34
N ALA A 133 3.23 -1.31 10.14
CA ALA A 133 4.32 -1.04 9.19
C ALA A 133 4.42 0.46 8.85
N VAL A 134 3.29 1.14 8.61
CA VAL A 134 3.24 2.59 8.39
C VAL A 134 3.78 3.34 9.60
N ARG A 135 3.36 3.01 10.82
CA ARG A 135 3.85 3.68 12.04
C ARG A 135 5.36 3.58 12.16
N ARG A 136 5.95 2.40 11.95
CA ARG A 136 7.40 2.19 12.02
C ARG A 136 8.15 3.03 10.98
N ILE A 137 7.64 3.08 9.75
CA ILE A 137 8.23 3.89 8.69
C ILE A 137 8.13 5.39 9.03
N ARG A 138 7.00 5.84 9.59
CA ARG A 138 6.82 7.24 9.99
C ARG A 138 7.77 7.68 11.10
N ILE A 139 7.99 6.83 12.12
CA ILE A 139 8.91 7.14 13.22
C ILE A 139 10.31 7.40 12.67
N GLU A 140 10.82 6.51 11.82
CA GLU A 140 12.15 6.68 11.24
C GLU A 140 12.25 7.91 10.30
N PHE A 141 11.19 8.24 9.57
CA PHE A 141 11.17 9.45 8.74
C PHE A 141 11.05 10.73 9.56
N GLY A 142 10.41 10.70 10.73
CA GLY A 142 10.22 11.84 11.63
C GLY A 142 11.34 12.05 12.66
N GLU A 143 12.24 11.06 12.83
CA GLU A 143 13.47 11.21 13.62
C GLU A 143 14.61 11.91 12.84
N LYS A 144 14.37 12.34 11.60
CA LYS A 144 15.33 13.04 10.74
C LYS A 144 14.89 14.44 10.36
#